data_AF-A0A3L6DZA1-F1
#
_entry.id   AF-A0A3L6DZA1-F1
#
_cell.length_a   1.000
_cell.length_b   1.000
_cell.length_c   1.000
_cell.angle_alpha   90.00
_cell.angle_beta   90.00
_cell.angle_gamma   90.00
#
_symmetry.space_group_name_H-M   'P 1'
#
loop_
_entity.id
_entity.type
_entity.pdbx_description
1 polymer ?
#
loop_
_entity_poly.entity_id
_entity_poly.type
_entity_poly.pdbx_seq_one_letter_code
_entity_poly.pdbx_strand_id
1 'polypeptide(L)'
;MLPTTASKGRGASRSAPPLFGPYLRRIVKWQQMDIEYTFWQMVHLCTSPKVVYQHTKYHKQTKNQWARDDPAFVVILILFLVFATSAYCAAYGESASHAALTITSVVFLHFLFAGIVLATLCWCYLNMSSAMRRENAWLQITIRNEINSLEACCCGMLVTLAGKLLDTVIRCRFLTNSYLREEPNSHVVEQRVEWLYAFDVHCNSFFPAFVILYVVQYFLSPLLVAHGFFPALLSNLLFVVAISYYHYLNFLGYDVLPFLDRTTFFLYPIGLVIILSPLMILIGFNPTRYFLSLYFG
;
A
#
# COMPACT_ATOMS: atom_id res chain seq x y z
N MET A 1 43.09 -39.48 16.56
CA MET A 1 43.75 -38.69 15.51
C MET A 1 42.66 -38.23 14.54
N LEU A 2 42.33 -36.94 14.52
CA LEU A 2 41.42 -36.37 13.51
C LEU A 2 42.24 -36.05 12.24
N PRO A 3 41.72 -36.33 11.03
CA PRO A 3 42.25 -35.73 9.82
C PRO A 3 41.58 -34.38 9.56
N THR A 4 42.40 -33.34 9.52
CA THR A 4 42.09 -32.02 8.99
C THR A 4 42.11 -32.06 7.47
N THR A 5 41.00 -31.74 6.81
CA THR A 5 41.02 -31.20 5.42
C THR A 5 40.02 -30.06 5.31
N ALA A 6 40.55 -28.84 5.41
CA ALA A 6 39.81 -27.62 5.13
C ALA A 6 39.58 -27.52 3.61
N SER A 7 38.38 -27.89 3.14
CA SER A 7 37.94 -27.53 1.80
C SER A 7 37.37 -26.10 1.85
N LYS A 8 38.08 -25.19 1.18
CA LYS A 8 37.72 -23.78 1.04
C LYS A 8 36.55 -23.67 0.06
N GLY A 9 35.34 -23.90 0.56
CA GLY A 9 34.11 -23.66 -0.18
C GLY A 9 33.96 -22.17 -0.46
N ARG A 10 34.24 -21.74 -1.71
CA ARG A 10 33.81 -20.44 -2.23
C ARG A 10 32.29 -20.44 -2.24
N GLY A 11 31.69 -19.94 -1.16
CA GLY A 11 30.28 -19.58 -1.14
C GLY A 11 30.05 -18.42 -2.10
N ALA A 12 29.68 -18.73 -3.33
CA ALA A 12 29.09 -17.75 -4.23
C ALA A 12 27.80 -17.27 -3.57
N SER A 13 27.87 -16.09 -2.94
CA SER A 13 26.71 -15.37 -2.45
C SER A 13 25.77 -15.16 -3.64
N ARG A 14 24.70 -15.96 -3.68
CA ARG A 14 23.59 -15.73 -4.61
C ARG A 14 22.96 -14.42 -4.20
N SER A 15 23.35 -13.34 -4.86
CA SER A 15 22.58 -12.11 -4.93
C SER A 15 21.11 -12.49 -5.08
N ALA A 16 20.27 -12.16 -4.09
CA ALA A 16 18.85 -12.44 -4.14
C ALA A 16 18.32 -11.93 -5.49
N PRO A 17 17.69 -12.78 -6.31
CA PRO A 17 17.23 -12.37 -7.63
C PRO A 17 16.25 -11.20 -7.44
N PRO A 18 16.22 -10.23 -8.38
CA PRO A 18 15.28 -9.12 -8.29
C PRO A 18 13.86 -9.69 -8.19
N LEU A 19 13.20 -9.45 -7.05
CA LEU A 19 11.88 -10.03 -6.70
C LEU A 19 10.82 -9.82 -7.80
N PHE A 20 10.99 -8.74 -8.57
CA PHE A 20 10.11 -8.32 -9.66
C PHE A 20 10.12 -9.27 -10.87
N GLY A 21 11.28 -9.84 -11.23
CA GLY A 21 11.42 -10.70 -12.41
C GLY A 21 10.64 -12.02 -12.29
N PRO A 22 10.82 -12.77 -11.18
CA PRO A 22 10.00 -13.96 -10.90
C PRO A 22 8.51 -13.64 -10.76
N TYR A 23 8.14 -12.49 -10.19
CA TYR A 23 6.75 -12.06 -10.03
C TYR A 23 6.04 -11.91 -11.38
N LEU A 24 6.63 -11.17 -12.33
CA LEU A 24 6.08 -11.01 -13.68
C LEU A 24 6.03 -12.33 -14.46
N ARG A 25 7.05 -13.19 -14.30
CA ARG A 25 7.06 -14.51 -14.95
C ARG A 25 5.90 -15.41 -14.48
N ARG A 26 5.45 -15.24 -13.22
CA ARG A 26 4.33 -16.01 -12.66
C ARG A 26 2.97 -15.53 -13.14
N ILE A 27 2.83 -14.26 -13.57
CA ILE A 27 1.57 -13.74 -14.15
C ILE A 27 1.15 -14.54 -15.40
N VAL A 28 2.13 -15.00 -16.18
CA VAL A 28 1.88 -15.73 -17.44
C VAL A 28 1.50 -17.20 -17.18
N LYS A 29 1.82 -17.76 -16.00
CA LYS A 29 1.58 -19.17 -15.66
C LYS A 29 0.33 -19.33 -14.79
N TRP A 30 -0.84 -19.31 -15.42
CA TRP A 30 -2.14 -19.45 -14.76
C TRP A 30 -2.28 -20.69 -13.86
N GLN A 31 -1.67 -21.82 -14.22
CA GLN A 31 -1.70 -23.05 -13.40
C GLN A 31 -0.95 -22.95 -12.07
N GLN A 32 -0.08 -21.94 -11.90
CA GLN A 32 0.70 -21.74 -10.68
C GLN A 32 0.06 -20.70 -9.74
N MET A 33 -1.13 -20.19 -10.08
CA MET A 33 -1.83 -19.17 -9.31
C MET A 33 -2.83 -19.83 -8.35
N ASP A 34 -2.71 -19.52 -7.05
CA ASP A 34 -3.62 -20.02 -6.01
C ASP A 34 -4.96 -19.24 -6.04
N ILE A 35 -5.78 -19.56 -7.03
CA ILE A 35 -7.07 -18.89 -7.29
C ILE A 35 -8.04 -19.06 -6.11
N GLU A 36 -8.12 -20.25 -5.52
CA GLU A 36 -9.02 -20.54 -4.40
C GLU A 36 -8.69 -19.69 -3.16
N TYR A 37 -7.40 -19.64 -2.79
CA TYR A 37 -6.94 -18.79 -1.70
C TYR A 37 -7.23 -17.32 -1.97
N THR A 38 -7.06 -16.89 -3.22
CA THR A 38 -7.35 -15.50 -3.63
C THR A 38 -8.83 -15.14 -3.45
N PHE A 39 -9.75 -16.00 -3.88
CA PHE A 39 -11.18 -15.78 -3.67
C PHE A 39 -11.55 -15.80 -2.20
N TRP A 40 -11.01 -16.74 -1.44
CA TRP A 40 -11.20 -16.80 0.01
C TRP A 40 -10.76 -15.50 0.67
N GLN A 41 -9.59 -14.97 0.28
CA GLN A 41 -9.06 -13.71 0.76
C GLN A 41 -9.96 -12.52 0.38
N MET A 42 -10.43 -12.46 -0.88
CA MET A 42 -11.35 -11.41 -1.34
C MET A 42 -12.64 -11.39 -0.52
N VAL A 43 -13.26 -12.54 -0.28
CA VAL A 43 -14.48 -12.64 0.55
C VAL A 43 -14.22 -12.15 1.98
N HIS A 44 -13.13 -12.61 2.59
CA HIS A 44 -12.79 -12.21 3.96
C HIS A 44 -12.35 -10.75 4.06
N LEU A 45 -11.80 -10.15 3.01
CA LEU A 45 -11.53 -8.71 2.98
C LEU A 45 -12.81 -7.88 3.06
N CYS A 46 -13.93 -8.39 2.56
CA CYS A 46 -15.24 -7.72 2.67
C CYS A 46 -15.95 -7.99 3.99
N THR A 47 -15.84 -9.20 4.56
CA THR A 47 -16.61 -9.60 5.75
C THR A 47 -15.83 -9.52 7.05
N SER A 48 -14.56 -9.93 7.06
CA SER A 48 -13.74 -10.10 8.27
C SER A 48 -12.25 -9.97 7.96
N PRO A 49 -11.76 -8.76 7.65
CA PRO A 49 -10.40 -8.55 7.13
C PRO A 49 -9.30 -8.91 8.12
N LYS A 50 -9.60 -8.93 9.43
CA LYS A 50 -8.66 -9.35 10.48
C LYS A 50 -8.12 -10.77 10.24
N VAL A 51 -8.94 -11.67 9.70
CA VAL A 51 -8.53 -13.04 9.42
C VAL A 51 -7.47 -13.09 8.32
N VAL A 52 -7.65 -12.32 7.24
CA VAL A 52 -6.67 -12.22 6.14
C VAL A 52 -5.31 -11.73 6.65
N TYR A 53 -5.32 -10.69 7.49
CA TYR A 53 -4.09 -10.12 8.02
C TYR A 53 -3.43 -11.01 9.10
N GLN A 54 -4.18 -11.90 9.77
CA GLN A 54 -3.60 -12.96 10.58
C GLN A 54 -2.83 -13.97 9.70
N HIS A 55 -3.35 -14.34 8.53
CA HIS A 55 -2.62 -15.17 7.57
C HIS A 55 -1.31 -14.54 7.10
N THR A 56 -1.26 -13.22 6.91
CA THR A 56 -0.01 -12.50 6.61
C THR A 56 1.03 -12.68 7.72
N LYS A 57 0.61 -12.64 9.01
CA LYS A 57 1.52 -12.90 10.14
C LYS A 57 2.06 -14.34 10.12
N TYR A 58 1.21 -15.33 9.83
CA TYR A 58 1.64 -16.73 9.70
C TYR A 58 2.57 -16.95 8.49
N HIS A 59 2.31 -16.30 7.36
CA HIS A 59 3.18 -16.33 6.18
C HIS A 59 4.58 -15.79 6.50
N LYS A 60 4.65 -14.70 7.29
CA LYS A 60 5.94 -14.18 7.75
C LYS A 60 6.71 -15.19 8.60
N GLN A 61 6.03 -15.95 9.47
CA GLN A 61 6.70 -16.97 10.30
C GLN A 61 7.26 -18.13 9.46
N THR A 62 6.59 -18.50 8.38
CA THR A 62 6.96 -19.66 7.56
C THR A 62 7.94 -19.33 6.44
N LYS A 63 7.83 -18.17 5.79
CA LYS A 63 8.68 -17.76 4.66
C LYS A 63 9.63 -16.60 4.95
N ASN A 64 9.55 -16.01 6.15
CA ASN A 64 10.35 -14.85 6.56
C ASN A 64 10.29 -13.64 5.60
N GLN A 65 9.19 -13.46 4.87
CA GLN A 65 8.93 -12.28 4.03
C GLN A 65 7.49 -11.80 4.18
N TRP A 66 7.28 -10.50 4.00
CA TRP A 66 5.95 -9.90 4.14
C TRP A 66 5.19 -9.88 2.82
N ALA A 67 5.87 -9.61 1.72
CA ALA A 67 5.26 -9.60 0.40
C ALA A 67 4.77 -10.98 -0.02
N ARG A 68 3.65 -10.96 -0.75
CA ARG A 68 3.08 -12.12 -1.41
C ARG A 68 3.83 -12.39 -2.72
N ASP A 69 4.11 -13.66 -3.02
CA ASP A 69 4.84 -14.05 -4.24
C ASP A 69 3.93 -14.43 -5.43
N ASP A 70 2.63 -14.51 -5.21
CA ASP A 70 1.63 -14.85 -6.21
C ASP A 70 0.86 -13.59 -6.70
N PRO A 71 0.75 -13.40 -8.03
CA PRO A 71 0.06 -12.24 -8.60
C PRO A 71 -1.46 -12.43 -8.72
N ALA A 72 -2.00 -13.53 -8.19
CA ALA A 72 -3.38 -13.96 -8.40
C ALA A 72 -4.41 -12.89 -8.01
N PHE A 73 -4.20 -12.25 -6.87
CA PHE A 73 -5.08 -11.19 -6.38
C PHE A 73 -5.23 -10.03 -7.37
N VAL A 74 -4.11 -9.50 -7.87
CA VAL A 74 -4.09 -8.35 -8.79
C VAL A 74 -4.71 -8.71 -10.13
N VAL A 75 -4.42 -9.91 -10.64
CA VAL A 75 -4.95 -10.37 -11.93
C VAL A 75 -6.47 -10.53 -11.88
N ILE A 76 -7.00 -11.20 -10.84
CA ILE A 76 -8.46 -11.36 -10.66
C ILE A 76 -9.13 -10.00 -10.45
N LEU A 77 -8.50 -9.10 -9.71
CA LEU A 77 -9.00 -7.74 -9.51
C LEU A 77 -9.09 -6.94 -10.82
N ILE A 78 -8.08 -7.03 -11.70
CA ILE A 78 -8.12 -6.40 -13.03
C ILE A 78 -9.25 -6.99 -13.88
N LEU A 79 -9.45 -8.31 -13.85
CA LEU A 79 -10.56 -8.96 -14.57
C LEU A 79 -11.92 -8.44 -14.10
N PHE A 80 -12.12 -8.30 -12.79
CA PHE A 80 -13.34 -7.73 -12.21
C PHE A 80 -13.52 -6.25 -12.55
N LEU A 81 -12.44 -5.48 -12.56
CA LEU A 81 -12.47 -4.08 -12.93
C LEU A 81 -12.87 -3.91 -14.40
N VAL A 82 -12.27 -4.68 -15.31
CA VAL A 82 -12.64 -4.68 -16.74
C VAL A 82 -14.12 -5.06 -16.92
N PHE A 83 -14.59 -6.09 -16.22
CA PHE A 83 -15.99 -6.52 -16.30
C PHE A 83 -16.96 -5.45 -15.80
N ALA A 84 -16.71 -4.87 -14.63
CA ALA A 84 -17.57 -3.82 -14.06
C ALA A 84 -17.55 -2.53 -14.92
N THR A 85 -16.38 -2.09 -15.38
CA THR A 85 -16.28 -0.90 -16.25
C THR A 85 -16.94 -1.14 -17.61
N SER A 86 -16.85 -2.36 -18.16
CA SER A 86 -17.58 -2.73 -19.38
C SER A 86 -19.09 -2.64 -19.19
N ALA A 87 -19.62 -3.06 -18.03
CA ALA A 87 -21.03 -2.92 -17.70
C ALA A 87 -21.47 -1.45 -17.62
N TYR A 88 -20.66 -0.57 -17.01
CA TYR A 88 -20.92 0.88 -17.03
C TYR A 88 -20.90 1.46 -18.44
N CYS A 89 -19.93 1.06 -19.27
CA CYS A 89 -19.87 1.49 -20.67
C CYS A 89 -21.06 0.99 -21.49
N ALA A 90 -21.59 -0.20 -21.20
CA ALA A 90 -22.80 -0.71 -21.85
C ALA A 90 -24.06 0.03 -21.41
N ALA A 91 -24.12 0.50 -20.16
CA ALA A 91 -25.28 1.21 -19.61
C ALA A 91 -25.31 2.70 -19.96
N TYR A 92 -24.15 3.36 -19.99
CA TYR A 92 -24.03 4.82 -20.13
C TYR A 92 -23.16 5.27 -21.32
N GLY A 93 -22.46 4.37 -22.00
CA GLY A 93 -21.55 4.72 -23.09
C GLY A 93 -22.26 4.90 -24.42
N GLU A 94 -21.79 5.88 -25.21
CA GLU A 94 -22.35 6.18 -26.54
C GLU A 94 -21.58 5.50 -27.69
N SER A 95 -20.28 5.26 -27.51
CA SER A 95 -19.41 4.69 -28.56
C SER A 95 -18.42 3.66 -28.04
N ALA A 96 -18.07 2.69 -28.90
CA ALA A 96 -17.12 1.62 -28.57
C ALA A 96 -15.69 2.14 -28.35
N SER A 97 -15.28 3.21 -29.06
CA SER A 97 -13.98 3.86 -28.86
C SER A 97 -13.88 4.51 -27.49
N HIS A 98 -14.93 5.22 -27.09
CA HIS A 98 -15.02 5.80 -25.76
C HIS A 98 -14.99 4.72 -24.68
N ALA A 99 -15.76 3.64 -24.85
CA ALA A 99 -15.73 2.49 -23.94
C ALA A 99 -14.32 1.88 -23.78
N ALA A 100 -13.58 1.69 -24.88
CA ALA A 100 -12.22 1.15 -24.84
C ALA A 100 -11.24 2.08 -24.11
N LEU A 101 -11.36 3.40 -24.31
CA LEU A 101 -10.57 4.41 -23.60
C LEU A 101 -10.90 4.44 -22.11
N THR A 102 -12.17 4.39 -21.73
CA THR A 102 -12.61 4.35 -20.32
C THR A 102 -12.07 3.11 -19.63
N ILE A 103 -12.22 1.92 -20.22
CA ILE A 103 -11.70 0.66 -19.64
C ILE A 103 -10.18 0.75 -19.46
N THR A 104 -9.46 1.23 -20.48
CA THR A 104 -8.00 1.36 -20.43
C THR A 104 -7.57 2.39 -19.38
N SER A 105 -8.24 3.54 -19.31
CA SER A 105 -7.98 4.58 -18.31
C SER A 105 -8.23 4.09 -16.88
N VAL A 106 -9.33 3.36 -16.64
CA VAL A 106 -9.66 2.84 -15.31
C VAL A 106 -8.63 1.80 -14.85
N VAL A 107 -8.24 0.87 -15.73
CA VAL A 107 -7.26 -0.17 -15.37
C VAL A 107 -5.85 0.39 -15.22
N PHE A 108 -5.34 1.12 -16.21
CA PHE A 108 -3.94 1.52 -16.23
C PHE A 108 -3.65 2.79 -15.42
N LEU A 109 -4.52 3.81 -15.50
CA LEU A 109 -4.29 5.08 -14.83
C LEU A 109 -4.82 5.06 -13.39
N HIS A 110 -6.08 4.66 -13.22
CA HIS A 110 -6.73 4.77 -11.91
C HIS A 110 -6.36 3.64 -10.95
N PHE A 111 -6.23 2.40 -11.44
CA PHE A 111 -5.86 1.29 -10.59
C PHE A 111 -4.33 1.09 -10.53
N LEU A 112 -3.68 0.81 -11.67
CA LEU A 112 -2.25 0.47 -11.66
C LEU A 112 -1.34 1.66 -11.35
N PHE A 113 -1.46 2.76 -12.09
CA PHE A 113 -0.58 3.93 -11.90
C PHE A 113 -0.81 4.60 -10.54
N ALA A 114 -2.06 4.91 -10.18
CA ALA A 114 -2.35 5.49 -8.87
C ALA A 114 -1.96 4.53 -7.73
N GLY A 115 -2.13 3.22 -7.90
CA GLY A 115 -1.69 2.21 -6.94
C GLY A 115 -0.17 2.16 -6.76
N ILE A 116 0.60 2.22 -7.85
CA ILE A 116 2.07 2.30 -7.81
C ILE A 116 2.52 3.58 -7.11
N VAL A 117 1.91 4.71 -7.46
CA VAL A 117 2.23 6.02 -6.84
C VAL A 117 1.93 5.96 -5.35
N LEU A 118 0.74 5.50 -4.95
CA LEU A 118 0.35 5.44 -3.54
C LEU A 118 1.23 4.46 -2.76
N ALA A 119 1.49 3.27 -3.28
CA ALA A 119 2.38 2.29 -2.66
C ALA A 119 3.79 2.86 -2.48
N THR A 120 4.30 3.60 -3.47
CA THR A 120 5.61 4.26 -3.40
C THR A 120 5.62 5.36 -2.34
N LEU A 121 4.59 6.22 -2.30
CA LEU A 121 4.47 7.26 -1.29
C LEU A 121 4.39 6.67 0.13
N CYS A 122 3.54 5.66 0.34
CA CYS A 122 3.42 4.97 1.63
C CYS A 122 4.74 4.29 2.04
N TRP A 123 5.39 3.60 1.11
CA TRP A 123 6.67 2.93 1.35
C TRP A 123 7.79 3.93 1.70
N CYS A 124 7.89 5.03 0.95
CA CYS A 124 8.82 6.11 1.23
C CYS A 124 8.54 6.71 2.62
N TYR A 125 7.28 7.02 2.94
CA TYR A 125 6.91 7.60 4.23
C TYR A 125 7.22 6.68 5.42
N LEU A 126 6.88 5.39 5.34
CA LEU A 126 7.11 4.43 6.42
C LEU A 126 8.60 4.15 6.66
N ASN A 127 9.38 4.06 5.59
CA ASN A 127 10.81 3.85 5.72
C ASN A 127 11.55 5.12 6.16
N MET A 128 11.09 6.30 5.72
CA MET A 128 11.64 7.58 6.18
C MET A 128 11.32 7.84 7.65
N SER A 129 10.07 7.64 8.07
CA SER A 129 9.66 7.82 9.48
C SER A 129 10.36 6.84 10.43
N SER A 130 10.59 5.60 10.00
CA SER A 130 11.39 4.64 10.78
C SER A 130 12.88 5.00 10.78
N ALA A 131 13.42 5.59 9.70
CA ALA A 131 14.81 6.07 9.65
C ALA A 131 15.05 7.25 10.58
N MET A 132 14.23 8.30 10.50
CA MET A 132 14.32 9.46 11.39
C MET A 132 14.17 9.05 12.86
N ARG A 133 13.31 8.07 13.16
CA ARG A 133 13.18 7.57 14.54
C ARG A 133 14.43 6.86 15.02
N ARG A 134 15.08 6.04 14.18
CA ARG A 134 16.35 5.40 14.53
C ARG A 134 17.40 6.44 14.84
N GLU A 135 17.54 7.46 14.00
CA GLU A 135 18.48 8.56 14.24
C GLU A 135 18.17 9.29 15.54
N ASN A 136 16.91 9.60 15.82
CA ASN A 136 16.51 10.23 17.09
C ASN A 136 16.74 9.32 18.31
N ALA A 137 16.53 8.01 18.19
CA ALA A 137 16.80 7.05 19.27
C ALA A 137 18.31 6.88 19.51
N TRP A 138 19.10 6.79 18.44
CA TRP A 138 20.57 6.81 18.50
C TRP A 138 21.07 8.13 19.08
N LEU A 139 20.53 9.27 18.67
CA LEU A 139 20.84 10.57 19.26
C LEU A 139 20.44 10.61 20.73
N GLN A 140 19.33 10.03 21.17
CA GLN A 140 18.97 9.96 22.59
C GLN A 140 19.90 9.03 23.39
N ILE A 141 20.35 7.92 22.81
CA ILE A 141 21.31 7.00 23.45
C ILE A 141 22.70 7.65 23.49
N THR A 142 23.16 8.23 22.39
CA THR A 142 24.41 8.98 22.30
C THR A 142 24.35 10.18 23.24
N ILE A 143 23.31 11.00 23.22
CA ILE A 143 23.11 12.12 24.17
C ILE A 143 22.99 11.61 25.60
N ARG A 144 22.42 10.43 25.89
CA ARG A 144 22.38 9.87 27.26
C ARG A 144 23.75 9.37 27.71
N ASN A 145 24.50 8.71 26.83
CA ASN A 145 25.86 8.27 27.10
C ASN A 145 26.82 9.45 27.19
N GLU A 146 26.60 10.47 26.36
CA GLU A 146 27.28 11.76 26.36
C GLU A 146 26.87 12.57 27.59
N ILE A 147 25.61 12.66 28.03
CA ILE A 147 25.19 13.33 29.29
C ILE A 147 25.78 12.61 30.51
N ASN A 148 25.94 11.29 30.47
CA ASN A 148 26.69 10.55 31.48
C ASN A 148 28.22 10.83 31.42
N SER A 149 28.73 11.38 30.31
CA SER A 149 30.10 11.89 30.18
C SER A 149 30.20 13.42 30.17
N LEU A 150 29.09 14.16 30.19
CA LEU A 150 28.98 15.60 30.02
C LEU A 150 28.66 16.30 31.35
N GLU A 151 29.44 15.94 32.37
CA GLU A 151 30.19 16.93 33.15
C GLU A 151 31.28 17.65 32.31
N ALA A 152 31.25 17.58 30.97
CA ALA A 152 32.26 18.09 30.05
C ALA A 152 31.68 18.58 28.69
N CYS A 153 31.35 19.88 28.59
CA CYS A 153 31.40 20.71 27.36
C CYS A 153 30.17 20.86 26.40
N CYS A 154 29.30 21.81 26.72
CA CYS A 154 28.78 22.96 25.92
C CYS A 154 28.82 23.11 24.37
N CYS A 155 29.13 22.12 23.52
CA CYS A 155 29.34 22.35 22.07
C CYS A 155 28.21 21.85 21.14
N GLY A 156 26.93 22.00 21.53
CA GLY A 156 25.81 21.29 20.85
C GLY A 156 25.08 22.03 19.73
N MET A 157 25.22 23.34 19.59
CA MET A 157 24.26 24.13 18.79
C MET A 157 24.65 24.32 17.30
N LEU A 158 25.91 24.07 16.93
CA LEU A 158 26.42 24.24 15.56
C LEU A 158 26.21 23.01 14.64
N VAL A 159 25.95 21.83 15.20
CA VAL A 159 25.79 20.57 14.43
C VAL A 159 24.39 20.46 13.78
N THR A 160 23.39 21.14 14.34
CA THR A 160 21.99 20.99 13.96
C THR A 160 21.64 21.63 12.61
N LEU A 161 22.42 22.61 12.14
CA LEU A 161 22.20 23.28 10.85
C LEU A 161 22.85 22.51 9.68
N ALA A 162 24.00 21.87 9.92
CA ALA A 162 24.68 21.02 8.93
C ALA A 162 23.89 19.73 8.65
N GLY A 163 23.19 19.18 9.66
CA GLY A 163 22.36 17.98 9.52
C GLY A 163 21.18 18.13 8.54
N LYS A 164 20.57 19.32 8.44
CA LYS A 164 19.44 19.55 7.51
C LYS A 164 19.87 19.62 6.05
N LEU A 165 21.11 20.03 5.77
CA LEU A 165 21.67 19.99 4.42
C LEU A 165 22.13 18.57 4.04
N LEU A 166 22.63 17.79 5.00
CA LEU A 166 22.99 16.38 4.81
C LEU A 166 21.76 15.48 4.57
N ASP A 167 20.61 15.81 5.14
CA ASP A 167 19.34 15.07 4.93
C ASP A 167 18.84 15.17 3.47
N THR A 168 19.24 16.23 2.75
CA THR A 168 18.99 16.34 1.30
C THR A 168 19.92 15.44 0.48
N VAL A 169 21.13 15.13 0.99
CA VAL A 169 22.07 14.16 0.41
C VAL A 169 21.61 12.72 0.65
N ILE A 170 20.78 12.45 1.66
CA ILE A 170 20.17 11.11 1.89
C ILE A 170 19.18 10.71 0.77
N ARG A 171 18.73 11.66 -0.08
CA ARG A 171 18.11 11.33 -1.38
C ARG A 171 18.99 10.45 -2.29
N CYS A 172 20.29 10.37 -2.05
CA CYS A 172 21.22 9.47 -2.77
C CYS A 172 21.28 8.02 -2.25
N ARG A 173 20.62 7.66 -1.14
CA ARG A 173 20.67 6.27 -0.63
C ARG A 173 20.07 5.24 -1.60
N PHE A 174 19.28 5.68 -2.59
CA PHE A 174 18.81 4.84 -3.69
C PHE A 174 19.89 4.49 -4.73
N LEU A 175 20.92 5.32 -4.91
CA LEU A 175 22.02 5.03 -5.83
C LEU A 175 23.11 4.19 -5.17
N THR A 176 23.47 4.47 -3.92
CA THR A 176 24.62 3.83 -3.25
C THR A 176 24.39 2.37 -2.83
N ASN A 177 23.13 1.97 -2.62
CA ASN A 177 22.81 0.62 -2.12
C ASN A 177 23.05 -0.51 -3.14
N SER A 178 23.50 -0.19 -4.36
CA SER A 178 23.86 -1.18 -5.37
C SER A 178 25.34 -1.56 -5.37
N TYR A 179 26.23 -0.79 -4.72
CA TYR A 179 27.69 -1.01 -4.87
C TYR A 179 28.54 -0.97 -3.58
N LEU A 180 28.05 -0.52 -2.42
CA LEU A 180 28.90 -0.33 -1.23
C LEU A 180 28.22 -0.71 0.09
N ARG A 181 27.81 -1.96 0.27
CA ARG A 181 27.42 -2.44 1.61
C ARG A 181 28.26 -3.66 1.98
N GLU A 182 29.27 -3.45 2.83
CA GLU A 182 29.85 -4.52 3.63
C GLU A 182 28.77 -5.02 4.61
N GLU A 183 28.59 -6.34 4.68
CA GLU A 183 27.65 -6.98 5.59
C GLU A 183 28.12 -6.75 7.04
N PRO A 184 27.36 -6.01 7.87
CA PRO A 184 27.64 -6.03 9.30
C PRO A 184 27.16 -7.39 9.80
N ASN A 185 28.11 -8.29 10.06
CA ASN A 185 27.87 -9.52 10.79
C ASN A 185 27.23 -9.19 12.15
N SER A 186 25.96 -9.54 12.34
CA SER A 186 25.42 -10.35 13.45
C SER A 186 23.99 -9.95 13.87
N HIS A 187 23.05 -10.84 13.56
CA HIS A 187 21.74 -11.08 14.19
C HIS A 187 20.63 -10.02 14.20
N VAL A 188 20.85 -8.76 13.84
CA VAL A 188 19.74 -7.78 13.69
C VAL A 188 19.47 -7.52 12.21
N VAL A 189 18.54 -8.29 11.63
CA VAL A 189 18.05 -8.03 10.28
C VAL A 189 17.27 -6.71 10.32
N GLU A 190 17.77 -5.67 9.65
CA GLU A 190 17.03 -4.41 9.45
C GLU A 190 15.69 -4.71 8.75
N GLN A 191 14.61 -4.72 9.53
CA GLN A 191 13.26 -4.89 9.01
C GLN A 191 12.79 -3.56 8.41
N ARG A 192 12.71 -3.53 7.07
CA ARG A 192 12.14 -2.43 6.30
C ARG A 192 10.80 -2.87 5.71
N VAL A 193 9.92 -1.91 5.44
CA VAL A 193 8.70 -2.22 4.69
C VAL A 193 9.11 -2.64 3.27
N GLU A 194 8.60 -3.77 2.81
CA GLU A 194 8.82 -4.24 1.44
C GLU A 194 7.87 -3.47 0.49
N TRP A 195 8.37 -2.98 -0.65
CA TRP A 195 7.53 -2.21 -1.59
C TRP A 195 6.36 -3.05 -2.13
N LEU A 196 6.63 -4.32 -2.44
CA LEU A 196 5.62 -5.25 -2.96
C LEU A 196 4.52 -5.53 -1.91
N TYR A 197 4.84 -5.45 -0.62
CA TYR A 197 3.86 -5.50 0.45
C TYR A 197 2.97 -4.25 0.47
N ALA A 198 3.56 -3.05 0.33
CA ALA A 198 2.79 -1.80 0.28
C ALA A 198 1.82 -1.78 -0.91
N PHE A 199 2.22 -2.32 -2.06
CA PHE A 199 1.34 -2.50 -3.22
C PHE A 199 0.24 -3.54 -2.95
N ASP A 200 0.56 -4.66 -2.29
CA ASP A 200 -0.46 -5.66 -1.91
C ASP A 200 -1.52 -5.08 -0.96
N VAL A 201 -1.11 -4.26 0.01
CA VAL A 201 -2.05 -3.55 0.91
C VAL A 201 -2.97 -2.59 0.13
N HIS A 202 -2.45 -1.91 -0.90
CA HIS A 202 -3.29 -1.09 -1.80
C HIS A 202 -4.32 -1.96 -2.54
N CYS A 203 -3.90 -3.08 -3.14
CA CYS A 203 -4.83 -3.97 -3.84
C CYS A 203 -5.89 -4.55 -2.89
N ASN A 204 -5.49 -4.99 -1.69
CA ASN A 204 -6.38 -5.53 -0.67
C ASN A 204 -7.41 -4.50 -0.21
N SER A 205 -6.99 -3.24 -0.01
CA SER A 205 -7.89 -2.15 0.40
C SER A 205 -8.79 -1.66 -0.73
N PHE A 206 -8.31 -1.69 -1.98
CA PHE A 206 -9.08 -1.30 -3.15
C PHE A 206 -10.24 -2.26 -3.43
N PHE A 207 -10.09 -3.57 -3.18
CA PHE A 207 -11.12 -4.55 -3.54
C PHE A 207 -12.50 -4.28 -2.88
N PRO A 208 -12.62 -4.07 -1.56
CA PRO A 208 -13.94 -3.75 -0.98
C PRO A 208 -14.47 -2.38 -1.40
N ALA A 209 -13.58 -1.39 -1.61
CA ALA A 209 -13.99 -0.12 -2.18
C ALA A 209 -14.52 -0.27 -3.61
N PHE A 210 -13.92 -1.18 -4.41
CA PHE A 210 -14.41 -1.57 -5.72
C PHE A 210 -15.80 -2.22 -5.63
N VAL A 211 -16.01 -3.16 -4.71
CA VAL A 211 -17.33 -3.78 -4.52
C VAL A 211 -18.40 -2.72 -4.21
N ILE A 212 -18.08 -1.74 -3.37
CA ILE A 212 -19.04 -0.68 -3.00
C ILE A 212 -19.25 0.32 -4.16
N LEU A 213 -18.17 0.87 -4.75
CA LEU A 213 -18.22 1.97 -5.71
C LEU A 213 -18.43 1.56 -7.17
N TYR A 214 -18.12 0.32 -7.53
CA TYR A 214 -18.31 -0.18 -8.90
C TYR A 214 -19.43 -1.20 -8.99
N VAL A 215 -19.62 -2.07 -8.00
CA VAL A 215 -20.66 -3.10 -8.06
C VAL A 215 -21.97 -2.62 -7.44
N VAL A 216 -21.96 -2.28 -6.14
CA VAL A 216 -23.17 -1.83 -5.44
C VAL A 216 -23.69 -0.51 -6.02
N GLN A 217 -22.80 0.44 -6.29
CA GLN A 217 -23.17 1.70 -6.94
C GLN A 217 -23.80 1.48 -8.32
N TYR A 218 -23.37 0.48 -9.11
CA TYR A 218 -23.95 0.21 -10.43
C TYR A 218 -25.42 -0.18 -10.31
N PHE A 219 -25.76 -1.09 -9.41
CA PHE A 219 -27.15 -1.49 -9.17
C PHE A 219 -28.00 -0.37 -8.57
N LEU A 220 -27.42 0.47 -7.72
CA LEU A 220 -28.10 1.63 -7.14
C LEU A 220 -28.12 2.85 -8.07
N SER A 221 -27.41 2.82 -9.21
CA SER A 221 -27.20 3.99 -10.06
C SER A 221 -28.49 4.66 -10.58
N PRO A 222 -29.58 3.95 -10.95
CA PRO A 222 -30.82 4.60 -11.38
C PRO A 222 -31.44 5.46 -10.27
N LEU A 223 -31.28 5.04 -9.01
CA LEU A 223 -31.74 5.77 -7.83
C LEU A 223 -30.78 6.92 -7.46
N LEU A 224 -29.47 6.68 -7.53
CA LEU A 224 -28.44 7.63 -7.11
C LEU A 224 -28.30 8.84 -8.03
N VAL A 225 -28.64 8.67 -9.32
CA VAL A 225 -28.57 9.75 -10.33
C VAL A 225 -29.80 10.67 -10.28
N ALA A 226 -30.94 10.21 -9.78
CA ALA A 226 -32.17 11.01 -9.69
C ALA A 226 -31.97 12.31 -8.88
N HIS A 227 -32.61 13.42 -9.27
CA HIS A 227 -32.51 14.70 -8.55
C HIS A 227 -33.21 14.67 -7.19
N GLY A 228 -32.64 15.39 -6.21
CA GLY A 228 -33.22 15.52 -4.88
C GLY A 228 -32.20 15.27 -3.75
N PHE A 229 -32.67 15.48 -2.53
CA PHE A 229 -31.87 15.33 -1.31
C PHE A 229 -31.54 13.87 -1.01
N PHE A 230 -32.51 12.95 -1.11
CA PHE A 230 -32.31 11.54 -0.77
C PHE A 230 -31.25 10.83 -1.64
N PRO A 231 -31.22 10.98 -2.98
CA PRO A 231 -30.15 10.43 -3.81
C PRO A 231 -28.77 11.03 -3.49
N ALA A 232 -28.70 12.33 -3.21
CA ALA A 232 -27.45 12.98 -2.82
C ALA A 232 -26.96 12.46 -1.45
N LEU A 233 -27.85 12.32 -0.47
CA LEU A 233 -27.53 11.72 0.83
C LEU A 233 -27.01 10.29 0.67
N LEU A 234 -27.73 9.44 -0.07
CA LEU A 234 -27.36 8.04 -0.27
C LEU A 234 -26.02 7.91 -1.02
N SER A 235 -25.80 8.74 -2.05
CA SER A 235 -24.53 8.78 -2.79
C SER A 235 -23.37 9.18 -1.87
N ASN A 236 -23.50 10.25 -1.08
CA ASN A 236 -22.46 10.66 -0.14
C ASN A 236 -22.18 9.59 0.92
N LEU A 237 -23.21 8.96 1.49
CA LEU A 237 -23.02 7.88 2.46
C LEU A 237 -22.27 6.69 1.86
N LEU A 238 -22.58 6.30 0.63
CA LEU A 238 -21.92 5.21 -0.08
C LEU A 238 -20.42 5.52 -0.28
N PHE A 239 -20.08 6.74 -0.68
CA PHE A 239 -18.69 7.19 -0.83
C PHE A 239 -17.94 7.27 0.51
N VAL A 240 -18.60 7.76 1.57
CA VAL A 240 -18.02 7.80 2.92
C VAL A 240 -17.68 6.39 3.40
N VAL A 241 -18.61 5.44 3.24
CA VAL A 241 -18.38 4.04 3.64
C VAL A 241 -17.22 3.44 2.84
N ALA A 242 -17.21 3.61 1.51
CA ALA A 242 -16.16 3.07 0.65
C ALA A 242 -14.76 3.63 0.99
N ILE A 243 -14.63 4.96 1.10
CA ILE A 243 -13.35 5.61 1.39
C ILE A 243 -12.88 5.27 2.81
N SER A 244 -13.81 5.21 3.76
CA SER A 244 -13.48 4.83 5.14
C SER A 244 -12.97 3.39 5.21
N TYR A 245 -13.63 2.46 4.49
CA TYR A 245 -13.24 1.06 4.46
C TYR A 245 -11.86 0.87 3.80
N TYR A 246 -11.58 1.60 2.72
CA TYR A 246 -10.27 1.61 2.07
C TYR A 246 -9.15 2.00 3.05
N HIS A 247 -9.33 3.08 3.81
CA HIS A 247 -8.33 3.56 4.77
C HIS A 247 -8.24 2.65 6.00
N TYR A 248 -9.34 2.06 6.44
CA TYR A 248 -9.36 1.08 7.53
C TYR A 248 -8.54 -0.17 7.18
N LEU A 249 -8.66 -0.68 5.94
CA LEU A 249 -7.87 -1.82 5.48
C LEU A 249 -6.39 -1.47 5.32
N ASN A 250 -6.05 -0.25 4.90
CA ASN A 250 -4.66 0.21 4.92
C ASN A 250 -4.10 0.20 6.34
N PHE A 251 -4.84 0.76 7.31
CA PHE A 251 -4.45 0.72 8.73
C PHE A 251 -4.19 -0.71 9.20
N LEU A 252 -5.14 -1.63 8.99
CA LEU A 252 -5.02 -3.01 9.44
C LEU A 252 -3.86 -3.76 8.74
N GLY A 253 -3.60 -3.44 7.47
CA GLY A 253 -2.48 -3.99 6.73
C GLY A 253 -1.12 -3.51 7.21
N TYR A 254 -0.99 -2.28 7.70
CA TYR A 254 0.28 -1.83 8.28
C TYR A 254 0.42 -2.17 9.77
N ASP A 255 -0.69 -2.34 10.50
CA ASP A 255 -0.72 -2.70 11.92
C ASP A 255 -0.17 -4.11 12.22
N VAL A 256 -0.17 -5.01 11.23
CA VAL A 256 0.44 -6.33 11.41
C VAL A 256 1.96 -6.32 11.46
N LEU A 257 2.60 -5.23 11.05
CA LEU A 257 4.06 -5.09 11.07
C LEU A 257 4.49 -4.68 12.49
N PRO A 258 5.17 -5.56 13.25
CA PRO A 258 5.49 -5.33 14.66
C PRO A 258 6.51 -4.20 14.88
N PHE A 259 7.15 -3.71 13.82
CA PHE A 259 8.13 -2.62 13.86
C PHE A 259 7.52 -1.24 13.53
N LEU A 260 6.21 -1.16 13.28
CA LEU A 260 5.49 0.09 13.04
C LEU A 260 4.60 0.46 14.23
N ASP A 261 5.01 1.45 15.03
CA ASP A 261 4.22 1.84 16.23
C ASP A 261 3.16 2.93 15.98
N ARG A 262 3.25 3.65 14.85
CA ARG A 262 2.39 4.83 14.54
C ARG A 262 1.60 4.63 13.24
N THR A 263 0.90 3.50 13.14
CA THR A 263 0.04 3.15 12.00
C THR A 263 -1.29 3.93 12.00
N THR A 264 -1.67 4.55 13.12
CA THR A 264 -2.90 5.36 13.27
C THR A 264 -3.02 6.51 12.28
N PHE A 265 -1.92 6.97 11.69
CA PHE A 265 -1.92 7.96 10.61
C PHE A 265 -2.81 7.55 9.42
N PHE A 266 -2.89 6.26 9.09
CA PHE A 266 -3.74 5.77 8.00
C PHE A 266 -5.24 5.98 8.26
N LEU A 267 -5.65 6.24 9.49
CA LEU A 267 -7.04 6.53 9.87
C LEU A 267 -7.41 8.02 9.72
N TYR A 268 -6.44 8.93 9.61
CA TYR A 268 -6.74 10.38 9.54
C TYR A 268 -7.64 10.78 8.35
N PRO A 269 -7.48 10.20 7.15
CA PRO A 269 -8.42 10.47 6.05
C PRO A 269 -9.87 10.09 6.35
N ILE A 270 -10.10 9.09 7.22
CA ILE A 270 -11.46 8.71 7.66
C ILE A 270 -12.10 9.87 8.43
N GLY A 271 -11.37 10.46 9.38
CA GLY A 271 -11.84 11.63 10.13
C GLY A 271 -12.15 12.82 9.22
N LEU A 272 -11.29 13.06 8.22
CA LEU A 272 -11.52 14.11 7.22
C LEU A 272 -12.80 13.86 6.41
N VAL A 273 -13.02 12.64 5.94
CA VAL A 273 -14.22 12.29 5.14
C VAL A 273 -15.50 12.42 5.97
N ILE A 274 -15.48 12.02 7.25
CA ILE A 274 -16.62 12.17 8.16
C ILE A 274 -16.97 13.65 8.41
N ILE A 275 -15.97 14.54 8.43
CA ILE A 275 -16.17 15.98 8.61
C ILE A 275 -16.63 16.65 7.31
N LEU A 276 -16.08 16.24 6.17
CA LEU A 276 -16.42 16.82 4.86
C LEU A 276 -17.78 16.36 4.33
N SER A 277 -18.24 15.14 4.67
CA SER A 277 -19.46 14.59 4.10
C SER A 277 -20.75 15.36 4.44
N PRO A 278 -20.97 15.87 5.67
CA PRO A 278 -22.13 16.72 5.95
C PRO A 278 -22.09 18.02 5.14
N LEU A 279 -20.90 18.60 4.93
CA LEU A 279 -20.74 19.81 4.11
C LEU A 279 -21.13 19.53 2.65
N MET A 280 -20.70 18.39 2.08
CA MET A 280 -21.09 18.00 0.73
C MET A 280 -22.60 17.76 0.59
N ILE A 281 -23.24 17.18 1.62
CA ILE A 281 -24.69 16.97 1.65
C ILE A 281 -25.44 18.31 1.73
N LEU A 282 -24.98 19.26 2.55
CA LEU A 282 -25.59 20.59 2.68
C LEU A 282 -25.52 21.40 1.39
N ILE A 283 -24.43 21.28 0.64
CA ILE A 283 -24.27 21.91 -0.68
C ILE A 283 -25.14 21.20 -1.75
N GLY A 284 -25.63 19.99 -1.47
CA GLY A 284 -26.37 19.17 -2.44
C GLY A 284 -25.46 18.49 -3.48
N PHE A 285 -24.16 18.39 -3.20
CA PHE A 285 -23.21 17.72 -4.08
C PHE A 285 -23.48 16.22 -4.14
N ASN A 286 -23.55 15.64 -5.34
CA ASN A 286 -23.77 14.22 -5.55
C ASN A 286 -22.53 13.61 -6.25
N PRO A 287 -21.68 12.86 -5.51
CA PRO A 287 -20.46 12.31 -6.09
C PRO A 287 -20.74 11.30 -7.21
N THR A 288 -21.79 10.48 -7.12
CA THR A 288 -22.16 9.54 -8.20
C THR A 288 -22.41 10.26 -9.52
N ARG A 289 -23.15 11.38 -9.50
CA ARG A 289 -23.36 12.20 -10.70
C ARG A 289 -22.08 12.82 -11.21
N TYR A 290 -21.23 13.33 -10.33
CA TYR A 290 -19.94 13.90 -10.70
C TYR A 290 -19.05 12.87 -11.40
N PHE A 291 -18.94 11.65 -10.85
CA PHE A 291 -18.17 10.58 -11.48
C PHE A 291 -18.76 10.15 -12.82
N LEU A 292 -20.08 9.95 -12.91
CA LEU A 292 -20.71 9.58 -14.18
C LEU A 292 -20.54 10.68 -15.24
N SER A 293 -20.64 11.95 -14.86
CA SER A 293 -20.39 13.09 -15.77
C SER A 293 -18.92 13.20 -16.18
N LEU A 294 -17.97 12.85 -15.32
CA LEU A 294 -16.54 12.86 -15.67
C LEU A 294 -16.21 11.80 -16.73
N TYR A 295 -16.88 10.65 -16.68
CA TYR A 295 -16.62 9.53 -17.58
C TYR A 295 -17.51 9.52 -18.81
N PHE A 296 -18.79 9.86 -18.72
CA PHE A 296 -19.78 9.67 -19.80
C PHE A 296 -20.53 10.96 -20.15
N GLY A 297 -20.07 12.11 -19.65
CA GLY A 297 -20.71 13.43 -19.84
C GLY A 297 -20.30 14.15 -21.10
#